data_AF-A0A0N4VZ52-F1
#
_entry.id   AF-A0A0N4VZ52-F1
#
_cell.length_a   1.000
_cell.length_b   1.000
_cell.length_c   1.000
_cell.angle_alpha   90.00
_cell.angle_beta   90.00
_cell.angle_gamma   90.00
#
_symmetry.space_group_name_H-M   'P 1'
#
loop_
_entity.id
_entity.type
_entity.pdbx_description
1 polymer ?
#
loop_
_entity_poly.entity_id
_entity_poly.type
_entity_poly.pdbx_seq_one_letter_code
_entity_poly.pdbx_strand_id
1 'polypeptide(L)'
;LIDHAYFNIAKLALIIFDECHHALGVKHPYRVIMDRIMRVPTDQQPRILGLTASLINDKTPPNQLEAKLSKLECVLNSAIETASDLVAISKYGAKPNEYVVISTDYNPQDSCGGEILQLLEDWRKFCSSTQEFDPNFDIDPRKPIQEALNRTLAVLRQ
;
A
#
# COMPACT_ATOMS: atom_id res chain seq x y z
N LEU A 1 -14.70 -17.32 -20.89
CA LEU A 1 -16.12 -17.39 -20.46
C LEU A 1 -17.00 -16.48 -21.30
N ILE A 2 -16.77 -15.16 -21.28
CA ILE A 2 -17.56 -14.18 -22.04
C ILE A 2 -17.28 -14.23 -23.54
N ASP A 3 -16.01 -14.14 -23.97
CA ASP A 3 -15.66 -14.08 -25.40
C ASP A 3 -15.97 -15.36 -26.20
N HIS A 4 -16.05 -16.50 -25.51
CA HIS A 4 -16.43 -17.79 -26.12
C HIS A 4 -17.92 -18.12 -25.93
N ALA A 5 -18.73 -17.16 -25.46
CA ALA A 5 -20.17 -17.31 -25.23
C ALA A 5 -20.60 -18.49 -24.33
N TYR A 6 -19.68 -19.05 -23.53
CA TYR A 6 -20.02 -20.01 -22.47
C TYR A 6 -20.95 -19.39 -21.41
N PHE A 7 -20.95 -18.06 -21.34
CA PHE A 7 -21.75 -17.32 -20.40
C PHE A 7 -22.36 -16.09 -21.08
N ASN A 8 -23.70 -16.00 -21.08
CA ASN A 8 -24.42 -14.90 -21.70
C ASN A 8 -24.62 -13.77 -20.68
N ILE A 9 -24.07 -12.59 -20.97
CA ILE A 9 -24.20 -11.38 -20.13
C ILE A 9 -25.66 -11.00 -19.92
N ALA A 10 -26.53 -11.17 -20.91
CA ALA A 10 -27.96 -10.83 -20.80
C ALA A 10 -28.72 -11.69 -19.77
N LYS A 11 -28.12 -12.79 -19.28
CA LYS A 11 -28.70 -13.62 -18.21
C LYS A 11 -28.24 -13.20 -16.81
N LEU A 12 -27.34 -12.22 -16.70
CA LEU A 12 -26.86 -11.73 -15.42
C LEU A 12 -27.80 -10.68 -14.85
N ALA A 13 -28.07 -10.77 -13.56
CA ALA A 13 -28.77 -9.73 -12.82
C ALA A 13 -27.81 -8.70 -12.21
N LEU A 14 -26.64 -9.14 -11.73
CA LEU A 14 -25.67 -8.33 -10.99
C LEU A 14 -24.24 -8.81 -11.26
N ILE A 15 -23.31 -7.86 -11.39
CA ILE A 15 -21.86 -8.10 -11.41
C ILE A 15 -21.24 -7.26 -10.29
N ILE A 16 -20.38 -7.90 -9.50
CA ILE A 16 -19.63 -7.25 -8.42
C ILE A 16 -18.15 -7.22 -8.81
N PHE A 17 -17.56 -6.03 -8.84
CA PHE A 17 -16.12 -5.85 -9.04
C PHE A 17 -15.48 -5.53 -7.69
N ASP A 18 -14.63 -6.43 -7.20
CA ASP A 18 -13.74 -6.14 -6.08
C ASP A 18 -12.52 -5.36 -6.57
N GLU A 19 -12.02 -4.43 -5.75
CA GLU A 19 -11.00 -3.44 -6.13
C GLU A 19 -11.32 -2.73 -7.46
N CYS A 20 -12.55 -2.21 -7.57
CA CYS A 20 -13.11 -1.69 -8.82
C CYS A 20 -12.31 -0.52 -9.43
N HIS A 21 -11.49 0.16 -8.64
CA HIS A 21 -10.60 1.24 -9.08
C HIS A 21 -9.61 0.80 -10.17
N HIS A 22 -9.30 -0.50 -10.29
CA HIS A 22 -8.47 -1.04 -11.36
C HIS A 22 -9.05 -0.84 -12.77
N ALA A 23 -10.36 -0.57 -12.90
CA ALA A 23 -11.00 -0.29 -14.19
C ALA A 23 -10.45 0.98 -14.88
N LEU A 24 -9.77 1.87 -14.14
CA LEU A 24 -9.08 3.04 -14.69
C LEU A 24 -7.82 2.67 -15.50
N GLY A 25 -7.24 1.49 -15.26
CA GLY A 25 -6.05 1.00 -15.95
C GLY A 25 -6.28 0.73 -17.44
N VAL A 26 -5.29 1.06 -18.27
CA VAL A 26 -5.33 0.79 -19.71
C VAL A 26 -5.34 -0.73 -19.92
N LYS A 27 -6.36 -1.24 -20.63
CA LYS A 27 -6.56 -2.68 -20.89
C LYS A 27 -6.77 -3.57 -19.65
N HIS A 28 -7.15 -3.00 -18.51
CA HIS A 28 -7.52 -3.84 -17.36
C HIS A 28 -8.70 -4.76 -17.73
N PRO A 29 -8.70 -6.06 -17.33
CA PRO A 29 -9.78 -6.98 -17.64
C PRO A 29 -11.19 -6.46 -17.29
N TYR A 30 -11.32 -5.68 -16.21
CA TYR A 30 -12.61 -5.05 -15.86
C TYR A 30 -13.13 -4.13 -16.95
N ARG A 31 -12.25 -3.37 -17.60
CA ARG A 31 -12.62 -2.49 -18.71
C ARG A 31 -13.07 -3.31 -19.93
N VAL A 32 -12.44 -4.45 -20.18
CA VAL A 32 -12.85 -5.37 -21.27
C VAL A 32 -14.21 -5.98 -20.97
N ILE A 33 -14.46 -6.40 -19.73
CA ILE A 33 -15.76 -6.91 -19.29
C ILE A 33 -16.84 -5.85 -19.44
N MET A 34 -16.59 -4.62 -18.97
CA MET A 34 -17.51 -3.50 -19.12
C MET A 34 -17.78 -3.16 -20.59
N ASP A 35 -16.77 -3.17 -21.46
CA ASP A 35 -16.96 -2.99 -22.90
C ASP A 35 -17.89 -4.06 -23.51
N ARG A 36 -17.83 -5.32 -23.04
CA ARG A 36 -18.77 -6.36 -23.46
C ARG A 36 -20.18 -6.12 -22.94
N ILE A 37 -20.32 -5.66 -21.70
CA ILE A 37 -21.63 -5.35 -21.09
C ILE A 37 -22.30 -4.19 -21.82
N MET A 38 -21.56 -3.12 -22.13
CA MET A 38 -22.11 -1.94 -22.82
C MET A 38 -22.58 -2.22 -24.25
N ARG A 39 -22.19 -3.36 -24.86
CA ARG A 39 -22.67 -3.79 -26.19
C ARG A 39 -24.03 -4.50 -26.14
N VAL A 40 -24.49 -4.89 -24.95
CA VAL A 40 -25.80 -5.51 -24.74
C VAL A 40 -26.87 -4.40 -24.63
N PRO A 41 -28.10 -4.62 -25.13
CA PRO A 41 -29.21 -3.68 -24.95
C PRO A 41 -29.39 -3.26 -23.49
N THR A 42 -29.69 -1.98 -23.26
CA THR A 42 -29.75 -1.39 -21.90
C THR A 42 -30.72 -2.12 -20.98
N ASP A 43 -31.83 -2.64 -21.50
CA ASP A 43 -32.84 -3.45 -20.80
C ASP A 43 -32.34 -4.83 -20.35
N GLN A 44 -31.22 -5.28 -20.90
CA GLN A 44 -30.59 -6.58 -20.62
C GLN A 44 -29.23 -6.44 -19.94
N GLN A 45 -28.79 -5.22 -19.62
CA GLN A 45 -27.54 -5.01 -18.90
C GLN A 45 -27.71 -5.40 -17.42
N PRO A 46 -26.79 -6.20 -16.85
CA PRO A 46 -26.78 -6.45 -15.42
C PRO A 46 -26.52 -5.17 -14.65
N ARG A 47 -26.99 -5.12 -13.40
CA ARG A 47 -26.57 -4.09 -12.45
C ARG A 47 -25.08 -4.26 -12.15
N ILE A 48 -24.37 -3.15 -11.96
CA ILE A 48 -22.95 -3.13 -11.60
C ILE A 48 -22.80 -2.62 -10.17
N LEU A 49 -22.01 -3.33 -9.36
CA LEU A 49 -21.59 -2.91 -8.04
C LEU A 49 -20.07 -2.95 -7.96
N GLY A 50 -19.43 -1.79 -7.78
CA GLY A 50 -18.00 -1.69 -7.54
C GLY A 50 -17.72 -1.55 -6.05
N LEU A 51 -16.83 -2.40 -5.53
CA LEU A 51 -16.32 -2.31 -4.16
C LEU A 51 -14.84 -1.93 -4.22
N THR A 52 -14.43 -0.95 -3.41
CA THR A 52 -13.03 -0.57 -3.29
C THR A 52 -12.82 0.19 -1.99
N ALA A 53 -11.70 -0.05 -1.31
CA ALA A 53 -11.30 0.72 -0.12
C ALA A 53 -10.74 2.11 -0.51
N SER A 54 -10.16 2.21 -1.70
CA SER A 54 -9.68 3.48 -2.25
C SER A 54 -10.12 3.65 -3.71
N LEU A 55 -10.60 4.84 -4.05
CA LEU A 55 -11.00 5.18 -5.42
C LEU A 55 -9.80 5.53 -6.31
N ILE A 56 -8.65 5.85 -5.70
CA ILE A 56 -7.45 6.32 -6.39
C ILE A 56 -6.21 5.69 -5.74
N ASN A 57 -5.36 5.08 -6.57
CA ASN A 57 -4.16 4.36 -6.13
C ASN A 57 -2.87 4.97 -6.71
N ASP A 58 -2.88 6.27 -7.02
CA ASP A 58 -1.73 7.00 -7.52
C ASP A 58 -1.68 8.45 -6.99
N LYS A 59 -0.53 9.11 -7.20
CA LYS A 59 -0.30 10.50 -6.79
C LYS A 59 -1.10 11.47 -7.67
N THR A 60 -2.42 11.50 -7.46
CA THR A 60 -3.33 12.38 -8.17
C THR A 60 -3.32 13.77 -7.53
N PRO A 61 -3.00 14.84 -8.28
CA PRO A 61 -3.14 16.18 -7.74
C PRO A 61 -4.63 16.50 -7.53
N PRO A 62 -5.00 17.31 -6.52
CA PRO A 62 -6.40 17.55 -6.16
C PRO A 62 -7.29 18.03 -7.31
N ASN A 63 -6.73 18.81 -8.24
CA ASN A 63 -7.44 19.33 -9.42
C ASN A 63 -7.78 18.27 -10.47
N GLN A 64 -7.21 17.06 -10.40
CA GLN A 64 -7.51 15.94 -11.30
C GLN A 64 -8.39 14.87 -10.65
N LEU A 65 -8.69 15.00 -9.35
CA LEU A 65 -9.48 14.06 -8.57
C LEU A 65 -10.86 13.84 -9.21
N GLU A 66 -11.62 14.91 -9.39
CA GLU A 66 -12.98 14.87 -9.94
C GLU A 66 -13.01 14.18 -11.32
N ALA A 67 -12.08 14.55 -12.21
CA ALA A 67 -11.98 13.94 -13.53
C ALA A 67 -11.73 12.42 -13.47
N LYS A 68 -10.95 11.93 -12.49
CA LYS A 68 -10.73 10.50 -12.29
C LYS A 68 -11.95 9.79 -11.72
N LEU A 69 -12.63 10.40 -10.75
CA LEU A 69 -13.86 9.85 -10.18
C LEU A 69 -14.96 9.73 -11.25
N SER A 70 -15.22 10.80 -12.01
CA SER A 70 -16.17 10.76 -13.13
C SER A 70 -15.78 9.75 -14.21
N LYS A 71 -14.47 9.57 -14.46
CA LYS A 71 -13.99 8.53 -15.38
C LYS A 71 -14.28 7.13 -14.85
N LEU A 72 -14.13 6.88 -13.55
CA LEU A 72 -14.45 5.58 -12.94
C LEU A 72 -15.95 5.28 -13.04
N GLU A 73 -16.80 6.25 -12.70
CA GLU A 73 -18.26 6.16 -12.84
C GLU A 73 -18.67 5.84 -14.28
N CYS A 74 -18.08 6.56 -15.24
CA CYS A 74 -18.32 6.33 -16.66
C CYS A 74 -17.88 4.94 -17.12
N VAL A 75 -16.72 4.45 -16.68
CA VAL A 75 -16.20 3.13 -17.08
C VAL A 75 -17.02 1.99 -16.48
N LEU A 76 -17.47 2.13 -15.24
CA LEU A 76 -18.27 1.10 -14.55
C LEU A 76 -19.77 1.25 -14.77
N ASN A 77 -20.23 2.32 -15.41
CA ASN A 77 -21.65 2.66 -15.57
C ASN A 77 -22.39 2.62 -14.21
N SER A 78 -21.79 3.27 -13.21
CA SER A 78 -22.27 3.28 -11.82
C SER A 78 -21.99 4.63 -11.17
N ALA A 79 -22.73 4.96 -10.12
CA ALA A 79 -22.44 6.12 -9.27
C ALA A 79 -21.48 5.74 -8.14
N ILE A 80 -20.56 6.64 -7.80
CA ILE A 80 -19.71 6.50 -6.61
C ILE A 80 -20.51 6.93 -5.39
N GLU A 81 -20.56 6.05 -4.39
CA GLU A 81 -21.19 6.34 -3.11
C GLU A 81 -20.19 6.05 -1.98
N THR A 82 -19.94 7.05 -1.15
CA THR A 82 -19.15 6.90 0.08
C THR A 82 -20.10 6.66 1.25
N ALA A 83 -19.85 5.60 2.03
CA ALA A 83 -20.68 5.27 3.18
C ALA A 83 -20.82 6.49 4.12
N SER A 84 -22.05 6.99 4.26
CA SER A 84 -22.35 8.20 5.02
C SER A 84 -22.40 7.97 6.53
N ASP A 85 -22.45 6.71 6.98
CA ASP A 85 -22.47 6.37 8.41
C ASP A 85 -21.06 6.43 9.02
N LEU A 86 -20.56 7.67 9.08
CA LEU A 86 -19.33 8.01 9.79
C LEU A 86 -19.40 7.60 11.27
N VAL A 87 -20.59 7.46 11.86
CA VAL A 87 -20.76 7.07 13.26
C VAL A 87 -20.41 5.59 13.45
N ALA A 88 -20.94 4.69 12.61
CA ALA A 88 -20.57 3.27 12.64
C ALA A 88 -19.09 3.06 12.30
N ILE A 89 -18.56 3.77 11.30
CA ILE A 89 -17.14 3.72 10.94
C ILE A 89 -16.27 4.24 12.10
N SER A 90 -16.68 5.31 12.79
CA SER A 90 -15.94 5.81 13.95
C SER A 90 -15.98 4.88 15.15
N LYS A 91 -17.04 4.04 15.28
CA LYS A 91 -17.21 3.14 16.42
C LYS A 91 -16.44 1.83 16.25
N TYR A 92 -16.35 1.32 15.02
CA TYR A 92 -15.74 0.01 14.73
C TYR A 92 -14.44 0.10 13.90
N GLY A 93 -14.13 1.26 13.33
CA GLY A 93 -12.92 1.49 12.55
C GLY A 93 -11.69 1.73 13.43
N ALA A 94 -10.52 1.41 12.88
CA ALA A 94 -9.25 1.76 13.50
C ALA A 94 -9.10 3.29 13.57
N LYS A 95 -8.71 3.81 14.74
CA LYS A 95 -8.38 5.23 14.95
C LYS A 95 -6.89 5.36 15.32
N PRO A 96 -5.97 5.20 14.36
CA PRO A 96 -4.56 5.39 14.62
C PRO A 96 -4.29 6.86 14.96
N ASN A 97 -3.36 7.10 15.90
CA ASN A 97 -2.80 8.43 16.09
C ASN A 97 -1.65 8.59 15.10
N GLU A 98 -1.78 9.56 14.19
CA GLU A 98 -0.75 9.86 13.19
C GLU A 98 0.12 11.02 13.66
N TYR A 99 1.44 10.82 13.66
CA TYR A 99 2.42 11.84 14.04
C TYR A 99 3.39 12.08 12.89
N VAL A 100 3.58 13.34 12.53
CA VAL A 100 4.63 13.76 11.59
C VAL A 100 5.81 14.28 12.41
N VAL A 101 6.92 13.54 12.39
CA VAL A 101 8.16 13.94 13.07
C VAL A 101 9.12 14.52 12.04
N ILE A 102 9.48 15.79 12.21
CA ILE A 102 10.48 16.46 11.38
C ILE A 102 11.83 16.33 12.09
N SER A 103 12.81 15.73 11.41
CA SER A 103 14.19 15.69 11.86
C SER A 103 15.04 16.62 11.00
N THR A 104 16.02 17.27 11.60
CA THR A 104 17.13 17.87 10.86
C THR A 104 18.00 16.78 10.24
N ASP A 105 18.80 17.17 9.24
CA ASP A 105 19.84 16.29 8.72
C ASP A 105 20.76 15.83 9.85
N TYR A 106 21.15 14.56 9.81
CA TYR A 106 22.08 13.98 10.76
C TYR A 106 23.43 14.70 10.67
N ASN A 107 23.97 15.12 11.81
CA ASN A 107 25.30 15.70 11.90
C ASN A 107 26.18 14.89 12.86
N PRO A 108 27.23 14.20 12.38
CA PRO A 108 28.11 13.41 13.23
C PRO A 108 28.91 14.26 14.24
N GLN A 109 28.98 15.58 14.04
CA GLN A 109 29.68 16.52 14.91
C GLN A 109 28.79 17.13 16.00
N ASP A 110 27.48 16.91 15.94
CA ASP A 110 26.59 17.34 17.02
C ASP A 110 26.66 16.38 18.22
N SER A 111 26.14 16.82 19.37
CA SER A 111 26.19 16.03 20.62
C SER A 111 25.55 14.65 20.45
N CYS A 112 24.44 14.58 19.72
CA CYS A 112 23.67 13.35 19.55
C CYS A 112 24.39 12.38 18.59
N GLY A 113 24.87 12.88 17.45
CA GLY A 113 25.64 12.12 16.48
C GLY A 113 26.94 11.59 17.06
N GLY A 114 27.65 12.42 17.84
CA GLY A 114 28.84 12.01 18.58
C GLY A 114 28.55 10.87 19.57
N GLU A 115 27.49 11.00 20.37
CA GLU A 115 27.05 9.97 21.33
C GLU A 115 26.67 8.66 20.63
N ILE A 116 25.93 8.73 19.51
CA ILE A 116 25.54 7.55 18.72
C ILE A 116 26.77 6.85 18.14
N LEU A 117 27.70 7.60 17.54
CA LEU A 117 28.91 7.03 16.97
C LEU A 117 29.79 6.39 18.05
N GLN A 118 29.91 7.03 19.21
CA GLN A 118 30.67 6.49 20.34
C GLN A 118 30.04 5.20 20.86
N LEU A 119 28.72 5.18 21.05
CA LEU A 119 27.98 3.99 21.48
C LEU A 119 28.19 2.82 20.49
N LEU A 120 28.03 3.06 19.20
CA LEU A 120 28.23 2.04 18.17
C LEU A 120 29.66 1.51 18.14
N GLU A 121 30.66 2.36 18.36
CA GLU A 121 32.06 1.96 18.46
C GLU A 121 32.35 1.10 19.68
N ASP A 122 31.76 1.45 20.83
CA ASP A 122 31.92 0.67 22.06
C ASP A 122 31.29 -0.72 21.92
N TRP A 123 30.11 -0.81 21.31
CA TRP A 123 29.48 -2.09 20.98
C TRP A 123 30.27 -2.90 19.96
N ARG A 124 30.85 -2.25 18.95
CA ARG A 124 31.72 -2.93 17.96
C ARG A 124 32.95 -3.54 18.63
N LYS A 125 33.59 -2.79 19.54
CA LYS A 125 34.74 -3.27 20.32
C LYS A 125 34.33 -4.43 21.22
N PHE A 126 33.22 -4.29 21.95
CA PHE A 126 32.68 -5.35 22.80
C PHE A 126 32.42 -6.64 22.02
N CYS A 127 31.76 -6.57 20.86
CA CYS A 127 31.49 -7.74 20.02
C CYS A 127 32.79 -8.38 19.48
N SER A 128 33.88 -7.63 19.40
CA SER A 128 35.18 -8.13 18.93
C SER A 128 36.00 -8.77 20.06
N SER A 129 35.78 -8.36 21.31
CA SER A 129 36.56 -8.84 22.47
C SER A 129 35.83 -9.86 23.33
N THR A 130 34.49 -9.93 23.27
CA THR A 130 33.71 -10.85 24.10
C THR A 130 33.96 -12.32 23.75
N GLN A 131 34.21 -13.11 24.78
CA GLN A 131 34.38 -14.57 24.72
C GLN A 131 33.15 -15.32 25.25
N GLU A 132 32.14 -14.59 25.71
CA GLU A 132 30.91 -15.18 26.23
C GLU A 132 30.02 -15.66 25.08
N PHE A 133 29.61 -16.91 25.15
CA PHE A 133 28.74 -17.56 24.18
C PHE A 133 27.66 -18.33 24.93
N ASP A 134 26.39 -18.06 24.63
CA ASP A 134 25.30 -18.86 25.19
C ASP A 134 25.30 -20.23 24.50
N PRO A 135 25.44 -21.32 25.25
CA PRO A 135 25.52 -22.68 24.71
C PRO A 135 24.27 -23.12 23.93
N ASN A 136 23.15 -22.39 24.03
CA ASN A 136 21.91 -22.69 23.31
C ASN A 136 21.86 -22.07 21.91
N PHE A 137 22.84 -21.25 21.49
CA PHE A 137 22.88 -20.75 20.12
C PHE A 137 23.58 -21.76 19.20
N ASP A 138 22.92 -22.12 18.10
CA ASP A 138 23.51 -22.96 17.04
C ASP A 138 24.54 -22.19 16.17
N ILE A 139 24.48 -20.85 16.19
CA ILE A 139 25.28 -19.97 15.33
C ILE A 139 25.87 -18.85 16.19
N ASP A 140 27.16 -18.56 15.99
CA ASP A 140 27.83 -17.41 16.61
C ASP A 140 27.23 -16.07 16.13
N PRO A 141 26.55 -15.31 17.00
CA PRO A 141 25.90 -14.07 16.60
C PRO A 141 26.89 -12.91 16.42
N ARG A 142 28.16 -13.05 16.85
CA ARG A 142 29.15 -11.95 16.80
C ARG A 142 29.42 -11.51 15.38
N LYS A 143 29.59 -12.45 14.45
CA LYS A 143 29.89 -12.15 13.05
C LYS A 143 28.79 -11.32 12.37
N PRO A 144 27.50 -11.72 12.37
CA PRO A 144 26.45 -10.90 11.77
C PRO A 144 26.25 -9.55 12.47
N ILE A 145 26.40 -9.50 13.80
CA ILE A 145 26.31 -8.24 14.56
C ILE A 145 27.47 -7.29 14.19
N GLN A 146 28.70 -7.79 14.11
CA GLN A 146 29.86 -7.00 13.69
C GLN A 146 29.69 -6.47 12.26
N GLU A 147 29.16 -7.28 11.35
CA GLU A 147 28.86 -6.83 9.98
C GLU A 147 27.82 -5.71 9.95
N ALA A 148 26.75 -5.84 10.73
CA ALA A 148 25.72 -4.81 10.87
C ALA A 148 26.30 -3.51 11.45
N LEU A 149 27.05 -3.59 12.55
CA LEU A 149 27.69 -2.43 13.18
C LEU A 149 28.67 -1.71 12.24
N ASN A 150 29.49 -2.46 11.51
CA ASN A 150 30.43 -1.88 10.55
C ASN A 150 29.71 -1.17 9.41
N ARG A 151 28.62 -1.73 8.89
CA ARG A 151 27.80 -1.10 7.84
C ARG A 151 27.14 0.17 8.36
N THR A 152 26.54 0.13 9.55
CA THR A 152 25.90 1.30 10.16
C THR A 152 26.91 2.43 10.41
N LEU A 153 28.08 2.12 10.98
CA LEU A 153 29.15 3.10 11.18
C LEU A 153 29.66 3.69 9.87
N ALA A 154 29.75 2.90 8.79
CA ALA A 154 30.17 3.39 7.48
C ALA A 154 29.16 4.36 6.85
N VAL A 155 27.86 4.21 7.13
CA VAL A 155 26.81 5.13 6.67
C VAL A 155 26.81 6.40 7.51
N LEU A 156 26.87 6.28 8.84
CA LEU A 156 26.80 7.41 9.77
C LEU A 156 28.08 8.28 9.82
N ARG A 157 29.12 7.92 9.07
CA ARG A 157 30.38 8.69 8.95
C ARG A 157 30.53 9.45 7.64
N GLN A 158 29.65 9.19 6.66
CA GLN A 158 29.62 9.94 5.40
C GLN A 158 29.05 11.34 5.64
#